data_AF-A0A655AKH2-F1
#
_entry.id   AF-A0A655AKH2-F1
#
_cell.length_a   1.000
_cell.length_b   1.000
_cell.length_c   1.000
_cell.angle_alpha   90.00
_cell.angle_beta   90.00
_cell.angle_gamma   90.00
#
_symmetry.space_group_name_H-M   'P 1'
#
loop_
_entity.id
_entity.type
_entity.pdbx_description
1 polymer ?
#
loop_
_entity_poly.entity_id
_entity_poly.type
_entity_poly.pdbx_seq_one_letter_code
_entity_poly.pdbx_strand_id
1 'polypeptide(L)'
;MYRLMFGSTSAHGINVPARDVLTLKVAEIEHQHPSFAHVVRAVHRCLLAGRFATALGADDDTAIVATAAQFWSQIHGFVMLELAGFYGDRGAAVEPVLAAMTVNLLVALGDSPERAQCSLRAEQTQKNTLGRAT
;
A
#
# COMPACT_ATOMS: atom_id res chain seq x y z
N MET A 1 2.53 11.03 -22.38
CA MET A 1 3.71 11.23 -21.50
C MET A 1 3.76 10.19 -20.37
N TYR A 2 2.71 10.05 -19.55
CA TYR A 2 2.66 9.10 -18.40
C TYR A 2 3.01 7.64 -18.76
N ARG A 3 2.47 7.08 -19.87
CA ARG A 3 2.75 5.68 -20.25
C ARG A 3 4.23 5.38 -20.57
N LEU A 4 4.97 6.38 -21.06
CA LEU A 4 6.39 6.24 -21.41
C LEU A 4 7.29 6.39 -20.18
N MET A 5 6.93 7.27 -19.23
CA MET A 5 7.68 7.43 -17.97
C MET A 5 7.60 6.20 -17.06
N PHE A 6 6.51 5.43 -17.16
CA PHE A 6 6.19 4.35 -16.22
C PHE A 6 6.18 2.96 -16.85
N GLY A 7 6.82 2.77 -18.01
CA GLY A 7 7.03 1.45 -18.61
C GLY A 7 5.76 0.68 -18.98
N SER A 8 4.60 1.34 -19.05
CA SER A 8 3.32 0.71 -19.36
C SER A 8 3.10 0.59 -20.87
N THR A 9 4.15 0.29 -21.62
CA THR A 9 4.03 -0.21 -22.98
C THR A 9 3.53 -1.64 -22.88
N SER A 10 2.25 -1.86 -23.22
CA SER A 10 1.83 -3.17 -23.70
C SER A 10 2.77 -3.52 -24.84
N ALA A 11 3.58 -4.57 -24.67
CA ALA A 11 4.35 -5.12 -25.77
C ALA A 11 3.32 -5.50 -26.85
N HIS A 12 3.43 -4.84 -28.00
CA HIS A 12 2.72 -5.12 -29.26
C HIS A 12 1.62 -6.22 -29.16
N GLY A 13 0.37 -5.80 -28.94
CA GLY A 13 -0.80 -6.65 -29.20
C GLY A 13 -1.35 -7.51 -28.04
N ILE A 14 -0.75 -7.53 -26.85
CA ILE A 14 -1.38 -8.19 -25.70
C ILE A 14 -2.38 -7.22 -25.03
N ASN A 15 -3.64 -7.35 -25.40
CA ASN A 15 -4.76 -6.73 -24.70
C ASN A 15 -5.09 -7.56 -23.45
N VAL A 16 -4.33 -7.38 -22.37
CA VAL A 16 -4.70 -7.93 -21.07
C VAL A 16 -6.00 -7.22 -20.65
N PRO A 17 -7.10 -7.96 -20.37
CA PRO A 17 -8.33 -7.33 -19.93
C PRO A 17 -8.05 -6.42 -18.73
N ALA A 18 -8.50 -5.16 -18.81
CA ALA A 18 -8.46 -4.26 -17.67
C ALA A 18 -9.30 -4.91 -16.56
N ARG A 19 -8.65 -5.26 -15.45
CA ARG A 19 -9.32 -5.82 -14.27
C ARG A 19 -9.56 -4.70 -13.28
N ASP A 20 -10.82 -4.41 -13.00
CA ASP A 20 -11.20 -3.43 -11.99
C ASP A 20 -11.33 -4.13 -10.64
N VAL A 21 -10.25 -4.06 -9.85
CA VAL A 21 -10.21 -4.65 -8.51
C VAL A 21 -11.23 -4.04 -7.54
N LEU A 22 -11.74 -2.83 -7.81
CA LEU A 22 -12.72 -2.15 -6.95
C LEU A 22 -14.11 -2.80 -7.01
N THR A 23 -14.36 -3.63 -8.03
CA THR A 23 -15.61 -4.36 -8.18
C THR A 23 -15.60 -5.72 -7.48
N LEU A 24 -14.44 -6.15 -6.98
CA LEU A 24 -14.23 -7.47 -6.40
C LEU A 24 -14.43 -7.45 -4.89
N LYS A 25 -14.94 -8.56 -4.37
CA LYS A 25 -15.00 -8.83 -2.93
C LYS A 25 -13.64 -9.25 -2.39
N VAL A 26 -13.47 -9.15 -1.07
CA VAL A 26 -12.21 -9.53 -0.40
C VAL A 26 -11.85 -10.99 -0.71
N ALA A 27 -12.82 -11.91 -0.65
CA ALA A 27 -12.61 -13.32 -0.95
C ALA A 27 -12.18 -13.58 -2.42
N GLU A 28 -12.69 -12.80 -3.37
CA GLU A 28 -12.31 -12.91 -4.79
C GLU A 28 -10.88 -12.43 -5.01
N ILE A 29 -10.49 -11.33 -4.36
CA ILE A 29 -9.13 -10.80 -4.39
C ILE A 29 -8.13 -11.79 -3.81
N GLU A 30 -8.46 -12.45 -2.70
CA GLU A 30 -7.58 -13.45 -2.09
C GLU A 30 -7.24 -14.61 -3.03
N HIS A 31 -8.19 -15.01 -3.87
CA HIS A 31 -7.99 -16.09 -4.83
C HIS A 31 -7.33 -15.63 -6.14
N GLN A 32 -7.73 -14.47 -6.67
CA GLN A 32 -7.37 -14.04 -8.02
C GLN A 32 -6.19 -13.08 -8.09
N HIS A 33 -5.86 -12.40 -6.98
CA HIS A 33 -4.88 -11.31 -6.92
C HIS A 33 -3.97 -11.43 -5.68
N PRO A 34 -3.11 -12.47 -5.61
CA PRO A 34 -2.36 -12.81 -4.39
C PRO A 34 -1.48 -11.67 -3.88
N SER A 35 -0.86 -10.88 -4.77
CA SER A 35 -0.05 -9.71 -4.38
C SER A 35 -0.90 -8.61 -3.74
N PHE A 36 -2.04 -8.26 -4.34
CA PHE A 36 -2.94 -7.23 -3.79
C PHE A 36 -3.63 -7.70 -2.51
N ALA A 37 -3.92 -9.02 -2.41
CA ALA A 37 -4.51 -9.63 -1.23
C ALA A 37 -3.69 -9.39 0.05
N HIS A 38 -2.36 -9.23 -0.03
CA HIS A 38 -1.56 -8.87 1.15
C HIS A 38 -1.95 -7.50 1.72
N VAL A 39 -2.21 -6.52 0.86
CA VAL A 39 -2.61 -5.17 1.29
C VAL A 39 -4.05 -5.18 1.80
N VAL A 40 -4.95 -5.88 1.11
CA VAL A 40 -6.34 -6.06 1.56
C VAL A 40 -6.40 -6.69 2.95
N ARG A 41 -5.65 -7.78 3.19
CA ARG A 41 -5.57 -8.42 4.51
C ARG A 41 -5.03 -7.49 5.59
N ALA A 42 -4.05 -6.63 5.27
CA ALA A 42 -3.51 -5.67 6.21
C ALA A 42 -4.55 -4.61 6.60
N VAL A 43 -5.29 -4.08 5.61
CA VAL A 43 -6.39 -3.12 5.83
C VAL A 43 -7.50 -3.75 6.68
N HIS A 44 -7.94 -4.95 6.32
CA HIS A 44 -8.97 -5.68 7.07
C HIS A 44 -8.54 -5.92 8.53
N ARG A 45 -7.28 -6.31 8.78
CA ARG A 45 -6.74 -6.43 10.14
C ARG A 45 -6.77 -5.11 10.93
N CYS A 46 -6.44 -3.99 10.29
CA CYS A 46 -6.49 -2.68 10.94
C CYS A 46 -7.93 -2.27 11.30
N LEU A 47 -8.89 -2.61 10.44
CA LEU A 47 -10.32 -2.41 10.71
C LEU A 47 -10.78 -3.25 11.90
N LEU A 48 -10.49 -4.56 11.91
CA LEU A 48 -10.81 -5.47 13.03
C LEU A 48 -10.15 -5.05 14.35
N ALA A 49 -8.96 -4.43 14.29
CA ALA A 49 -8.27 -3.89 15.45
C ALA A 49 -8.80 -2.51 15.91
N GLY A 50 -9.90 -2.03 15.30
CA GLY A 50 -10.53 -0.75 15.61
C GLY A 50 -9.66 0.46 15.28
N ARG A 51 -8.67 0.33 14.37
CA ARG A 51 -7.78 1.44 13.99
C ARG A 51 -8.40 2.36 12.95
N PHE A 52 -9.33 1.88 12.13
CA PHE A 52 -9.94 2.65 11.03
C PHE A 52 -11.39 3.07 11.30
N ALA A 53 -11.72 3.25 12.58
CA ALA A 53 -13.09 3.25 13.12
C ALA A 53 -14.04 4.33 12.58
N THR A 54 -13.55 5.34 11.85
CA THR A 54 -14.37 6.44 11.30
C THR A 54 -14.59 6.35 9.79
N ALA A 55 -13.80 5.56 9.06
CA ALA A 55 -13.80 5.58 7.59
C ALA A 55 -14.57 4.42 6.94
N LEU A 56 -14.79 3.30 7.65
CA LEU A 56 -15.25 2.04 7.07
C LEU A 56 -16.31 1.37 7.98
N GLY A 57 -17.45 0.97 7.41
CA GLY A 57 -18.33 -0.01 8.06
C GLY A 57 -17.60 -1.37 8.13
N ALA A 58 -17.70 -2.06 9.27
CA ALA A 58 -16.88 -3.25 9.57
C ALA A 58 -16.98 -4.40 8.54
N ASP A 59 -18.05 -4.44 7.72
CA ASP A 59 -18.33 -5.47 6.70
C ASP A 59 -18.47 -4.89 5.27
N ASP A 60 -18.00 -3.68 5.01
CA ASP A 60 -18.05 -3.14 3.64
C ASP A 60 -16.78 -3.51 2.86
N ASP A 61 -16.84 -4.66 2.18
CA ASP A 61 -15.82 -5.14 1.24
C ASP A 61 -15.39 -4.03 0.26
N THR A 62 -16.35 -3.22 -0.22
CA THR A 62 -16.07 -2.12 -1.16
C THR A 62 -15.11 -1.12 -0.53
N ALA A 63 -15.37 -0.75 0.73
CA ALA A 63 -14.61 0.25 1.43
C ALA A 63 -13.23 -0.30 1.85
N ILE A 64 -13.16 -1.57 2.27
CA ILE A 64 -11.89 -2.28 2.53
C ILE A 64 -11.01 -2.29 1.28
N VAL A 65 -11.59 -2.66 0.13
CA VAL A 65 -10.88 -2.76 -1.14
C VAL A 65 -10.44 -1.39 -1.64
N ALA A 66 -11.30 -0.37 -1.54
CA ALA A 66 -10.95 1.00 -1.87
C ALA A 66 -9.81 1.55 -1.02
N THR A 67 -9.81 1.28 0.30
CA THR A 67 -8.70 1.65 1.19
C THR A 67 -7.41 0.90 0.83
N ALA A 68 -7.50 -0.40 0.53
CA ALA A 68 -6.34 -1.16 0.07
C ALA A 68 -5.78 -0.62 -1.26
N ALA A 69 -6.65 -0.19 -2.18
CA ALA A 69 -6.24 0.45 -3.43
C ALA A 69 -5.50 1.77 -3.19
N GLN A 70 -5.86 2.57 -2.17
CA GLN A 70 -5.11 3.79 -1.80
C GLN A 70 -3.67 3.46 -1.39
N PHE A 71 -3.46 2.47 -0.53
CA PHE A 71 -2.12 2.00 -0.15
C PHE A 71 -1.35 1.44 -1.34
N TRP A 72 -2.03 0.66 -2.20
CA TRP A 72 -1.43 0.11 -3.41
C TRP A 72 -0.95 1.21 -4.36
N SER A 73 -1.79 2.21 -4.62
CA SER A 73 -1.44 3.38 -5.43
C SER A 73 -0.28 4.17 -4.83
N GLN A 74 -0.25 4.37 -3.51
CA GLN A 74 0.84 5.05 -2.81
C GLN A 74 2.17 4.30 -2.98
N ILE A 75 2.19 2.98 -2.71
CA ILE A 75 3.40 2.16 -2.82
C ILE A 75 3.90 2.13 -4.26
N HIS A 76 3.01 1.85 -5.22
CA HIS A 76 3.40 1.80 -6.62
C HIS A 76 3.84 3.17 -7.15
N GLY A 77 3.15 4.26 -6.79
CA GLY A 77 3.55 5.61 -7.17
C GLY A 77 4.94 5.97 -6.65
N PHE A 78 5.21 5.68 -5.37
CA PHE A 78 6.52 5.89 -4.78
C PHE A 78 7.61 5.05 -5.46
N VAL A 79 7.40 3.73 -5.60
CA VAL A 79 8.38 2.82 -6.20
C VAL A 79 8.68 3.22 -7.65
N MET A 80 7.68 3.62 -8.42
CA MET A 80 7.89 4.06 -9.79
C MET A 80 8.72 5.36 -9.88
N LEU A 81 8.52 6.32 -8.96
CA LEU A 81 9.32 7.55 -8.91
C LEU A 81 10.75 7.29 -8.42
N GLU A 82 10.91 6.42 -7.44
CA GLU A 82 12.22 5.97 -6.94
C GLU A 82 13.02 5.29 -8.05
N LEU A 83 12.43 4.33 -8.77
CA LEU A 83 13.09 3.62 -9.87
C LEU A 83 13.44 4.55 -11.05
N ALA A 84 12.66 5.61 -11.25
CA ALA A 84 12.94 6.63 -12.26
C ALA A 84 14.00 7.65 -11.81
N GLY A 85 14.54 7.52 -10.59
CA GLY A 85 15.63 8.36 -10.08
C GLY A 85 15.20 9.74 -9.58
N PHE A 86 13.90 9.97 -9.32
CA PHE A 86 13.41 11.28 -8.88
C PHE A 86 13.89 11.69 -7.49
N TYR A 87 14.32 10.74 -6.66
CA TYR A 87 14.71 11.01 -5.27
C TYR A 87 16.22 10.86 -4.99
N GLY A 88 17.04 10.71 -6.02
CA GLY A 88 18.49 10.61 -5.88
C GLY A 88 18.93 9.22 -5.41
N ASP A 89 19.66 9.15 -4.29
CA ASP A 89 20.25 7.91 -3.80
C ASP A 89 19.19 6.88 -3.39
N ARG A 90 19.44 5.60 -3.73
CA ARG A 90 18.51 4.50 -3.42
C ARG A 90 18.19 4.47 -1.94
N GLY A 91 16.90 4.61 -1.62
CA GLY A 91 16.36 4.51 -0.27
C GLY A 91 16.30 5.83 0.50
N ALA A 92 16.89 6.92 0.00
CA ALA A 92 16.90 8.21 0.69
C ALA A 92 15.47 8.77 0.92
N ALA A 93 14.53 8.40 0.05
CA ALA A 93 13.15 8.86 0.10
C ALA A 93 12.21 8.00 0.96
N VAL A 94 12.66 6.82 1.40
CA VAL A 94 11.77 5.84 2.07
C VAL A 94 11.19 6.43 3.35
N GLU A 95 12.03 7.01 4.20
CA GLU A 95 11.59 7.66 5.44
C GLU A 95 10.83 8.98 5.20
N PRO A 96 11.42 10.00 4.55
CA PRO A 96 10.80 11.31 4.45
C PRO A 96 9.56 11.35 3.54
N VAL A 97 9.40 10.39 2.61
CA VAL A 97 8.28 10.35 1.67
C VAL A 97 7.36 9.17 1.95
N LEU A 98 7.81 7.94 1.74
CA LEU A 98 6.91 6.78 1.81
C LEU A 98 6.36 6.56 3.24
N ALA A 99 7.22 6.55 4.25
CA ALA A 99 6.81 6.33 5.64
C ALA A 99 5.91 7.49 6.13
N ALA A 100 6.28 8.74 5.84
CA ALA A 100 5.47 9.91 6.16
C ALA A 100 4.07 9.86 5.51
N MET A 101 4.00 9.55 4.21
CA MET A 101 2.72 9.39 3.51
C MET A 101 1.89 8.24 4.08
N THR A 102 2.52 7.14 4.49
CA THR A 102 1.85 5.99 5.13
C THR A 102 1.22 6.42 6.46
N VAL A 103 1.93 7.15 7.31
CA VAL A 103 1.38 7.68 8.57
C VAL A 103 0.21 8.61 8.31
N ASN A 104 0.36 9.55 7.37
CA ASN A 104 -0.70 10.50 7.04
C ASN A 104 -1.97 9.77 6.60
N LEU A 105 -1.85 8.72 5.79
CA LEU A 105 -2.98 7.92 5.34
C LEU A 105 -3.60 7.13 6.51
N LEU A 106 -2.80 6.50 7.37
CA LEU A 106 -3.31 5.80 8.56
C LEU A 106 -4.11 6.74 9.48
N VAL A 107 -3.59 7.94 9.73
CA VAL A 107 -4.27 8.96 10.55
C VAL A 107 -5.55 9.45 9.88
N ALA A 108 -5.53 9.68 8.57
CA ALA A 108 -6.73 10.07 7.83
C ALA A 108 -7.83 8.99 7.85
N LEU A 109 -7.45 7.71 7.96
CA LEU A 109 -8.37 6.59 8.09
C LEU A 109 -8.91 6.40 9.52
N GLY A 110 -8.42 7.16 10.50
CA GLY A 110 -8.90 7.15 11.89
C GLY A 110 -7.92 6.55 12.91
N ASP A 111 -6.70 6.20 12.52
CA ASP A 111 -5.68 5.74 13.46
C ASP A 111 -5.10 6.92 14.26
N SER A 112 -4.52 6.64 15.43
CA SER A 112 -3.86 7.70 16.21
C SER A 112 -2.43 7.94 15.68
N PRO A 113 -1.95 9.20 15.63
CA PRO A 113 -0.58 9.51 15.22
C PRO A 113 0.47 8.73 16.02
N GLU A 114 0.26 8.57 17.33
CA GLU A 114 1.17 7.86 18.24
C GLU A 114 1.23 6.37 17.89
N ARG A 115 0.07 5.73 17.66
CA ARG A 115 0.00 4.31 17.30
C ARG A 115 0.58 4.04 15.91
N ALA A 116 0.35 4.94 14.95
CA ALA A 116 0.92 4.86 13.63
C ALA A 116 2.46 4.97 13.67
N GLN A 117 3.00 5.95 14.41
CA GLN A 117 4.45 6.11 14.58
C GLN A 117 5.08 4.92 15.33
N CYS A 118 4.43 4.40 16.38
CA CYS A 118 4.91 3.21 17.08
C CYS A 118 4.99 1.98 16.15
N SER A 119 4.03 1.83 15.23
CA SER A 119 4.03 0.74 14.25
C SER A 119 5.25 0.82 13.33
N LEU A 120 5.60 2.02 12.85
CA LEU A 120 6.79 2.24 12.01
C LEU A 120 8.09 1.96 12.77
N ARG A 121 8.21 2.45 14.01
CA ARG A 121 9.43 2.22 14.82
C ARG A 121 9.63 0.74 15.14
N ALA A 122 8.54 0.01 15.41
CA ALA A 122 8.59 -1.43 15.64
C ALA A 122 9.10 -2.18 14.40
N GLU A 123 8.64 -1.79 13.21
CA GLU A 123 9.09 -2.35 11.94
C GLU A 123 10.58 -2.11 11.68
N GLN A 124 11.06 -0.88 11.92
CA GLN A 124 12.48 -0.54 11.80
C GLN A 124 13.35 -1.32 12.79
N THR A 125 12.84 -1.55 14.00
CA THR A 125 13.52 -2.38 15.02
C THR A 125 13.61 -3.84 14.57
N GLN A 126 12.57 -4.36 13.93
CA GLN A 126 12.55 -5.71 13.39
C GLN A 126 13.53 -5.87 12.21
N LYS A 127 13.62 -4.88 11.32
CA LYS A 127 14.64 -4.85 10.26
C LYS A 127 16.06 -4.83 10.80
N ASN A 128 16.32 -4.00 11.81
CA ASN A 128 17.65 -3.88 12.42
C ASN A 128 18.07 -5.14 13.18
N THR A 129 17.14 -5.84 13.82
CA THR A 129 17.43 -7.12 14.50
C THR A 129 17.70 -8.24 13.50
N LEU A 130 16.98 -8.29 12.39
CA LEU A 130 17.18 -9.29 11.33
C LEU A 130 18.49 -9.06 10.56
N GLY A 131 18.83 -7.80 10.24
CA GLY A 131 20.07 -7.45 9.55
C GLY A 131 21.35 -7.59 10.39
N ARG A 132 21.22 -7.78 11.70
CA ARG A 132 22.36 -8.05 12.62
C ARG A 132 22.60 -9.55 12.86
N ALA A 133 21.71 -10.40 12.35
CA ALA A 133 21.76 -11.86 12.49
C ALA A 133 22.32 -12.58 11.23
N THR A 134 22.73 -11.81 10.21
CA THR A 134 23.35 -12.27 8.96
C THR A 134 24.71 -11.62 8.80
#